data_AF-A0A841CPA4-F1
#
_entry.id   AF-A0A841CPA4-F1
#
_cell.length_a   1.000
_cell.length_b   1.000
_cell.length_c   1.000
_cell.angle_alpha   90.00
_cell.angle_beta   90.00
_cell.angle_gamma   90.00
#
_symmetry.space_group_name_H-M   'P 1'
#
loop_
_entity.id
_entity.type
_entity.pdbx_description
1 polymer ?
#
loop_
_entity_poly.entity_id
_entity_poly.type
_entity_poly.pdbx_seq_one_letter_code
_entity_poly.pdbx_strand_id
1 'polypeptide(L)'
;MAVPINMTTRLARLHCHDEGDGWGNAAPYLWAVFFKIDGDSYVVQQGAGLIGSPIIVSSNGSHGNLGDTDVDAGDDVAIPEAIGSFSTVLKPIPVNDPFIASLLPDGNLPGITGVVVAAMEEDGWPHSLANDGYSAFVNAVHLAVVKVAADFQNATHAPTPEEITAAVDQVKASASASVRTQVKGSMDGWELLWFGTFGDNDDSIGTEAFTTDCDALEAAPDIDFARRWDEDEAEDGDWELFGWFSGNALPVIPGGCNLDGLFARTAADERVKDRSFDALRKFRDTTFREYPGLAAWWSAAMDAAPELAHLAGTDEQVQRSLEHLLAEAPRLLEDPREQVRPEDVAAGRLILQRLAAVSPLQAMRFARQAVRAFAKIDGLSWGEALDFMSRAKPRGRTLRKRAQR
;
A
#
# COMPACT_ATOMS: atom_id res chain seq x y z
N MET A 1 -1.88 21.54 -17.33
CA MET A 1 -2.74 21.23 -16.16
C MET A 1 -2.28 19.89 -15.64
N ALA A 2 -1.73 19.86 -14.43
CA ALA A 2 -1.42 18.61 -13.74
C ALA A 2 -2.67 17.70 -13.70
N VAL A 3 -2.48 16.40 -13.88
CA VAL A 3 -3.58 15.43 -14.03
C VAL A 3 -3.81 14.75 -12.68
N PRO A 4 -5.06 14.48 -12.28
CA PRO A 4 -5.32 13.65 -11.10
C PRO A 4 -4.63 12.29 -11.21
N ILE A 5 -3.96 11.87 -10.14
CA ILE A 5 -3.20 10.61 -10.10
C ILE A 5 -3.97 9.60 -9.25
N ASN A 6 -4.20 8.40 -9.78
CA ASN A 6 -4.62 7.28 -8.94
C ASN A 6 -3.41 6.80 -8.17
N MET A 7 -3.47 6.85 -6.85
CA MET A 7 -2.34 6.55 -6.02
C MET A 7 -2.66 5.51 -4.95
N THR A 8 -1.63 4.80 -4.52
CA THR A 8 -1.66 3.88 -3.39
C THR A 8 -0.43 4.13 -2.53
N THR A 9 -0.63 4.33 -1.23
CA THR A 9 0.42 4.25 -0.22
C THR A 9 0.39 2.87 0.38
N ARG A 10 1.57 2.25 0.51
CA ARG A 10 1.73 0.92 1.08
C ARG A 10 2.80 0.88 2.14
N LEU A 11 2.44 0.39 3.32
CA LEU A 11 3.35 -0.15 4.33
C LEU A 11 3.43 -1.67 4.10
N ALA A 12 4.62 -2.17 3.83
CA ALA A 12 4.82 -3.51 3.31
C ALA A 12 5.15 -4.52 4.41
N ARG A 13 6.23 -4.25 5.14
CA ARG A 13 6.76 -5.13 6.19
C ARG A 13 7.54 -4.33 7.22
N LEU A 14 7.63 -4.89 8.40
CA LEU A 14 8.54 -4.50 9.47
C LEU A 14 9.57 -5.63 9.63
N HIS A 15 10.85 -5.30 9.54
CA HIS A 15 11.94 -6.25 9.72
C HIS A 15 12.54 -6.09 11.11
N CYS A 16 12.72 -7.20 11.82
CA CYS A 16 13.43 -7.24 13.08
C CYS A 16 14.91 -7.52 12.80
N HIS A 17 15.81 -6.58 13.10
CA HIS A 17 17.26 -6.82 13.06
C HIS A 17 17.75 -7.38 14.41
N ASP A 18 17.21 -6.83 15.50
CA ASP A 18 17.41 -7.26 16.89
C ASP A 18 16.10 -6.98 17.62
N GLU A 19 15.55 -7.96 18.32
CA GLU A 19 14.31 -7.78 19.08
C GLU A 19 14.49 -6.85 20.28
N GLY A 20 15.72 -6.65 20.79
CA GLY A 20 16.01 -5.83 21.99
C GLY A 20 15.59 -6.49 23.31
N ASP A 21 14.65 -7.41 23.21
CA ASP A 21 13.98 -8.04 24.32
C ASP A 21 14.77 -9.24 24.87
N GLY A 22 15.09 -9.21 26.17
CA GLY A 22 16.06 -10.15 26.74
C GLY A 22 15.65 -11.63 26.67
N TRP A 23 14.63 -12.03 27.44
CA TRP A 23 14.09 -13.40 27.46
C TRP A 23 12.60 -13.32 27.12
N GLY A 24 12.26 -13.42 25.84
CA GLY A 24 10.90 -13.26 25.32
C GLY A 24 10.92 -13.30 23.79
N ASN A 25 9.76 -13.11 23.17
CA ASN A 25 9.63 -12.95 21.72
C ASN A 25 8.88 -11.64 21.50
N ALA A 26 9.30 -10.84 20.51
CA ALA A 26 8.67 -9.55 20.25
C ALA A 26 7.27 -9.72 19.61
N ALA A 27 6.34 -8.87 20.02
CA ALA A 27 4.97 -8.72 19.60
C ALA A 27 4.70 -7.28 19.10
N PRO A 28 5.31 -6.87 17.97
CA PRO A 28 5.17 -5.51 17.48
C PRO A 28 3.73 -5.25 17.02
N TYR A 29 3.30 -4.00 17.18
CA TYR A 29 2.10 -3.45 16.56
C TYR A 29 2.35 -2.08 15.93
N LEU A 30 1.47 -1.67 15.01
CA LEU A 30 1.69 -0.50 14.18
C LEU A 30 0.50 0.45 14.17
N TRP A 31 0.72 1.71 14.52
CA TRP A 31 -0.23 2.78 14.30
C TRP A 31 0.09 3.48 12.98
N ALA A 32 -0.83 3.45 12.04
CA ALA A 32 -0.72 4.17 10.77
C ALA A 32 -1.84 5.21 10.63
N VAL A 33 -1.49 6.41 10.19
CA VAL A 33 -2.44 7.47 9.85
C VAL A 33 -2.07 8.04 8.49
N PHE A 34 -2.92 7.79 7.51
CA PHE A 34 -2.75 8.31 6.17
C PHE A 34 -3.38 9.69 6.05
N PHE A 35 -2.82 10.53 5.20
CA PHE A 35 -3.40 11.83 4.91
C PHE A 35 -3.25 12.24 3.44
N LYS A 36 -4.10 13.16 3.02
CA LYS A 36 -3.91 13.92 1.78
C LYS A 36 -4.31 15.39 1.93
N ILE A 37 -3.57 16.24 1.23
CA ILE A 37 -3.77 17.68 1.04
C ILE A 37 -3.88 17.88 -0.48
N ASP A 38 -5.09 18.00 -1.01
CA ASP A 38 -5.29 17.96 -2.46
C ASP A 38 -6.50 18.80 -2.90
N GLY A 39 -6.74 18.88 -4.21
CA GLY A 39 -7.82 19.68 -4.79
C GLY A 39 -9.25 19.25 -4.43
N ASP A 40 -9.45 18.14 -3.70
CA ASP A 40 -10.78 17.82 -3.13
C ASP A 40 -11.10 18.68 -1.92
N SER A 41 -10.09 19.05 -1.14
CA SER A 41 -10.28 19.71 0.16
C SER A 41 -9.53 21.04 0.31
N TYR A 42 -8.65 21.37 -0.64
CA TYR A 42 -7.88 22.61 -0.66
C TYR A 42 -8.03 23.41 -1.95
N VAL A 43 -7.88 24.72 -1.81
CA VAL A 43 -7.81 25.69 -2.91
C VAL A 43 -6.96 26.88 -2.50
N VAL A 44 -6.15 27.43 -3.40
CA VAL A 44 -5.47 28.72 -3.16
C VAL A 44 -6.37 29.85 -3.64
N GLN A 45 -6.70 30.79 -2.75
CA GLN A 45 -7.57 31.93 -3.02
C GLN A 45 -6.80 33.24 -2.95
N GLN A 46 -7.19 34.20 -3.80
CA GLN A 46 -6.55 35.51 -3.83
C GLN A 46 -6.65 36.23 -2.48
N GLY A 47 -5.49 36.62 -1.94
CA GLY A 47 -5.38 37.36 -0.67
C GLY A 47 -5.59 36.54 0.61
N ALA A 48 -6.03 35.29 0.49
CA ALA A 48 -6.20 34.38 1.64
C ALA A 48 -5.27 33.15 1.59
N GLY A 49 -4.60 32.95 0.45
CA GLY A 49 -3.69 31.84 0.21
C GLY A 49 -4.40 30.49 0.23
N LEU A 50 -3.70 29.45 0.70
CA LEU A 50 -4.23 28.10 0.78
C LEU A 50 -5.43 28.05 1.76
N ILE A 51 -6.58 27.50 1.38
CA ILE A 51 -7.73 27.31 2.28
C ILE A 51 -8.21 25.88 2.12
N GLY A 52 -8.40 25.20 3.24
CA GLY A 52 -8.91 23.84 3.25
C GLY A 52 -8.68 23.12 4.57
N SER A 53 -8.93 21.82 4.55
CA SER A 53 -8.66 20.90 5.66
C SER A 53 -8.10 19.60 5.07
N PRO A 54 -7.13 18.94 5.71
CA PRO A 54 -6.62 17.68 5.21
C PRO A 54 -7.69 16.61 5.35
N ILE A 55 -7.61 15.61 4.47
CA ILE A 55 -8.33 14.36 4.64
C ILE A 55 -7.42 13.43 5.42
N ILE A 56 -7.90 12.97 6.57
CA ILE A 56 -7.20 12.02 7.44
C ILE A 56 -7.92 10.68 7.36
N VAL A 57 -7.16 9.61 7.18
CA VAL A 57 -7.66 8.24 7.15
C VAL A 57 -6.91 7.44 8.20
N SER A 58 -7.65 7.03 9.22
CA SER A 58 -7.17 6.13 10.28
C SER A 58 -7.72 4.72 10.05
N SER A 59 -7.00 3.75 10.62
CA SER A 59 -7.31 2.32 10.59
C SER A 59 -7.55 1.80 12.01
N ASN A 60 -7.21 0.53 12.26
CA ASN A 60 -7.20 -0.04 13.60
C ASN A 60 -5.83 0.17 14.27
N GLY A 61 -5.80 0.72 15.49
CA GLY A 61 -4.60 0.85 16.31
C GLY A 61 -4.55 -0.09 17.53
N SER A 62 -5.42 -1.10 17.59
CA SER A 62 -5.33 -2.11 18.65
C SER A 62 -4.05 -2.93 18.52
N HIS A 63 -3.58 -3.44 19.65
CA HIS A 63 -2.66 -4.57 19.78
C HIS A 63 -2.95 -5.75 18.85
N GLY A 64 -1.90 -6.51 18.55
CA GLY A 64 -1.94 -7.63 17.61
C GLY A 64 -2.40 -7.28 16.19
N ASN A 65 -2.37 -6.00 15.78
CA ASN A 65 -2.83 -5.59 14.45
C ASN A 65 -1.89 -5.98 13.31
N LEU A 66 -0.67 -6.43 13.61
CA LEU A 66 0.24 -7.10 12.67
C LEU A 66 -0.04 -8.61 12.57
N GLY A 67 -0.66 -9.19 13.60
CA GLY A 67 -1.09 -10.59 13.63
C GLY A 67 0.01 -11.60 13.91
N ASP A 68 1.25 -11.15 14.04
CA ASP A 68 2.38 -11.91 14.57
C ASP A 68 2.71 -11.40 15.98
N THR A 69 3.01 -12.31 16.90
CA THR A 69 3.28 -12.01 18.32
C THR A 69 4.52 -12.79 18.81
N ASP A 70 5.33 -13.25 17.86
CA ASP A 70 6.45 -14.16 18.09
C ASP A 70 7.52 -13.87 17.03
N VAL A 71 8.15 -12.70 17.15
CA VAL A 71 9.11 -12.18 16.17
C VAL A 71 10.51 -12.26 16.74
N ASP A 72 11.39 -12.99 16.03
CA ASP A 72 12.82 -13.11 16.36
C ASP A 72 13.68 -12.21 15.45
N ALA A 73 14.92 -11.91 15.86
CA ALA A 73 15.93 -11.30 14.99
C ALA A 73 16.05 -12.02 13.63
N GLY A 74 15.90 -11.24 12.57
CA GLY A 74 15.93 -11.67 11.18
C GLY A 74 14.55 -11.93 10.57
N ASP A 75 13.46 -11.87 11.34
CA ASP A 75 12.12 -12.09 10.83
C ASP A 75 11.52 -10.87 10.10
N ASP A 76 10.60 -11.16 9.20
CA ASP A 76 9.82 -10.18 8.44
C ASP A 76 8.34 -10.28 8.82
N VAL A 77 7.84 -9.24 9.48
CA VAL A 77 6.42 -9.11 9.83
C VAL A 77 5.69 -8.38 8.70
N ALA A 78 4.84 -9.11 7.98
CA ALA A 78 4.06 -8.53 6.89
C ALA A 78 2.95 -7.61 7.43
N ILE A 79 2.90 -6.35 6.97
CA ILE A 79 1.90 -5.40 7.44
C ILE A 79 0.56 -5.68 6.75
N PRO A 80 -0.53 -5.92 7.50
CA PRO A 80 -1.83 -6.20 6.90
C PRO A 80 -2.40 -5.00 6.14
N GLU A 81 -3.03 -5.28 5.00
CA GLU A 81 -3.67 -4.26 4.15
C GLU A 81 -4.65 -3.35 4.91
N ALA A 82 -5.32 -3.89 5.94
CA ALA A 82 -6.29 -3.15 6.73
C ALA A 82 -5.70 -1.95 7.50
N ILE A 83 -4.38 -1.96 7.75
CA ILE A 83 -3.67 -0.87 8.43
C ILE A 83 -2.52 -0.31 7.58
N GLY A 84 -2.03 -1.06 6.60
CA GLY A 84 -0.88 -0.69 5.77
C GLY A 84 -1.21 -0.19 4.38
N SER A 85 -2.48 -0.04 3.99
CA SER A 85 -2.85 0.37 2.63
C SER A 85 -3.82 1.54 2.61
N PHE A 86 -3.53 2.54 1.79
CA PHE A 86 -4.43 3.63 1.47
C PHE A 86 -4.41 3.89 -0.03
N SER A 87 -5.56 3.81 -0.69
CA SER A 87 -5.71 4.10 -2.12
C SER A 87 -6.68 5.26 -2.33
N THR A 88 -6.30 6.22 -3.16
CA THR A 88 -7.10 7.42 -3.41
C THR A 88 -6.79 8.03 -4.78
N VAL A 89 -7.50 9.09 -5.13
CA VAL A 89 -7.14 9.99 -6.24
C VAL A 89 -6.51 11.24 -5.63
N LEU A 90 -5.28 11.53 -6.02
CA LEU A 90 -4.55 12.73 -5.63
C LEU A 90 -4.78 13.81 -6.69
N LYS A 91 -5.48 14.88 -6.31
CA LYS A 91 -5.81 15.98 -7.24
C LYS A 91 -4.90 17.19 -7.03
N PRO A 92 -4.41 17.81 -8.10
CA PRO A 92 -3.74 19.11 -7.99
C PRO A 92 -4.64 20.14 -7.30
N ILE A 93 -4.06 20.98 -6.46
CA ILE A 93 -4.76 22.02 -5.71
C ILE A 93 -4.97 23.22 -6.64
N PRO A 94 -6.24 23.63 -6.88
CA PRO A 94 -6.53 24.76 -7.76
C PRO A 94 -5.96 26.07 -7.22
N VAL A 95 -5.36 26.89 -8.09
CA VAL A 95 -4.87 28.23 -7.73
C VAL A 95 -5.72 29.32 -8.39
N ASN A 96 -6.61 29.91 -7.59
CA ASN A 96 -7.50 31.00 -8.02
C ASN A 96 -6.87 32.40 -7.82
N ASP A 97 -5.64 32.49 -7.31
CA ASP A 97 -4.86 33.73 -7.29
C ASP A 97 -4.11 33.89 -8.64
N PRO A 98 -4.43 34.89 -9.48
CA PRO A 98 -3.79 35.03 -10.79
C PRO A 98 -2.29 35.29 -10.74
N PHE A 99 -1.78 35.94 -9.68
CA PHE A 99 -0.36 36.19 -9.53
C PHE A 99 0.38 34.89 -9.21
N ILE A 100 -0.09 34.13 -8.22
CA ILE A 100 0.51 32.83 -7.87
C ILE A 100 0.40 31.84 -9.04
N ALA A 101 -0.77 31.78 -9.69
CA ALA A 101 -0.96 30.90 -10.84
C ALA A 101 0.03 31.20 -11.98
N SER A 102 0.43 32.46 -12.18
CA SER A 102 1.43 32.85 -13.19
C SER A 102 2.86 32.40 -12.88
N LEU A 103 3.15 32.06 -11.63
CA LEU A 103 4.45 31.55 -11.18
C LEU A 103 4.56 30.02 -11.29
N LEU A 104 3.43 29.34 -11.52
CA LEU A 104 3.36 27.87 -11.58
C LEU A 104 3.25 27.40 -13.03
N PRO A 105 4.02 26.38 -13.46
CA PRO A 105 3.98 25.87 -14.83
C PRO A 105 2.58 25.48 -15.33
N ASP A 106 1.76 24.92 -14.45
CA ASP A 106 0.42 24.39 -14.76
C ASP A 106 -0.73 25.16 -14.11
N GLY A 107 -0.43 26.27 -13.43
CA GLY A 107 -1.42 27.08 -12.72
C GLY A 107 -2.07 26.40 -11.50
N ASN A 108 -1.55 25.26 -11.04
CA ASN A 108 -2.01 24.53 -9.86
C ASN A 108 -0.81 24.16 -8.98
N LEU A 109 -1.03 23.99 -7.67
CA LEU A 109 -0.05 23.36 -6.79
C LEU A 109 -0.21 21.83 -6.86
N PRO A 110 0.88 21.05 -6.69
CA PRO A 110 0.77 19.61 -6.60
C PRO A 110 -0.03 19.21 -5.35
N GLY A 111 -0.83 18.15 -5.47
CA GLY A 111 -1.45 17.52 -4.30
C GLY A 111 -0.38 16.75 -3.52
N ILE A 112 -0.48 16.73 -2.18
CA ILE A 112 0.45 16.06 -1.28
C ILE A 112 -0.28 14.92 -0.57
N THR A 113 0.41 13.81 -0.38
CA THR A 113 -0.09 12.67 0.39
C THR A 113 1.02 12.13 1.30
N GLY A 114 0.63 11.40 2.34
CA GLY A 114 1.60 10.75 3.19
C GLY A 114 0.98 9.77 4.17
N VAL A 115 1.85 9.20 4.97
CA VAL A 115 1.52 8.32 6.08
C VAL A 115 2.43 8.65 7.25
N VAL A 116 1.84 8.79 8.43
CA VAL A 116 2.56 8.89 9.71
C VAL A 116 2.40 7.56 10.42
N VAL A 117 3.52 7.01 10.89
CA VAL A 117 3.57 5.72 11.56
C VAL A 117 4.17 5.84 12.95
N ALA A 118 3.68 5.00 13.86
CA ALA A 118 4.34 4.67 15.12
C ALA A 118 4.38 3.14 15.26
N ALA A 119 5.58 2.57 15.27
CA ALA A 119 5.81 1.17 15.61
C ALA A 119 6.04 1.10 17.13
N MET A 120 5.44 0.11 17.76
CA MET A 120 5.45 -0.07 19.20
C MET A 120 5.52 -1.56 19.52
N GLU A 121 6.10 -1.89 20.67
CA GLU A 121 6.15 -3.24 21.22
C GLU A 121 4.97 -3.45 22.19
N GLU A 122 4.34 -4.63 22.14
CA GLU A 122 3.18 -4.94 22.98
C GLU A 122 3.61 -5.57 24.31
N ASP A 123 3.37 -4.87 25.41
CA ASP A 123 3.76 -5.30 26.75
C ASP A 123 2.56 -5.32 27.71
N GLY A 124 2.61 -4.50 28.76
CA GLY A 124 1.65 -4.48 29.85
C GLY A 124 0.44 -3.58 29.61
N TRP A 125 0.37 -2.81 28.52
CA TRP A 125 -0.79 -1.94 28.32
C TRP A 125 -2.06 -2.77 28.07
N PRO A 126 -3.19 -2.41 28.70
CA PRO A 126 -4.46 -2.99 28.30
C PRO A 126 -4.82 -2.48 26.90
N HIS A 127 -5.45 -3.34 26.09
CA HIS A 127 -5.91 -2.98 24.73
C HIS A 127 -6.72 -1.68 24.66
N SER A 128 -7.49 -1.33 25.70
CA SER A 128 -8.22 -0.05 25.74
C SER A 128 -7.29 1.16 25.77
N LEU A 129 -6.17 1.07 26.48
CA LEU A 129 -5.19 2.15 26.56
C LEU A 129 -4.44 2.33 25.23
N ALA A 130 -4.07 1.23 24.56
CA ALA A 130 -3.48 1.29 23.22
C ALA A 130 -4.45 1.97 22.22
N ASN A 131 -5.75 1.66 22.29
CA ASN A 131 -6.76 2.29 21.45
C ASN A 131 -6.96 3.79 21.75
N ASP A 132 -6.92 4.19 23.03
CA ASP A 132 -6.96 5.60 23.44
C ASP A 132 -5.71 6.35 22.96
N GLY A 133 -4.54 5.72 23.10
CA GLY A 133 -3.26 6.20 22.57
C GLY A 133 -3.32 6.43 21.06
N TYR A 134 -3.84 5.46 20.31
CA TYR A 134 -4.03 5.60 18.86
C TYR A 134 -4.99 6.74 18.51
N SER A 135 -6.09 6.90 19.27
CA SER A 135 -7.03 8.01 19.05
C SER A 135 -6.36 9.37 19.26
N ALA A 136 -5.49 9.49 20.27
CA ALA A 136 -4.67 10.68 20.47
C ALA A 136 -3.65 10.89 19.34
N PHE A 137 -3.01 9.81 18.88
CA PHE A 137 -2.09 9.84 17.75
C PHE A 137 -2.76 10.38 16.49
N VAL A 138 -3.95 9.86 16.12
CA VAL A 138 -4.76 10.35 14.99
C VAL A 138 -5.09 11.83 15.12
N ASN A 139 -5.56 12.26 16.29
CA ASN A 139 -5.89 13.67 16.53
C ASN A 139 -4.67 14.59 16.42
N ALA A 140 -3.52 14.13 16.89
CA ALA A 140 -2.28 14.88 16.84
C ALA A 140 -1.74 14.99 15.41
N VAL A 141 -1.78 13.91 14.63
CA VAL A 141 -1.47 13.92 13.20
C VAL A 141 -2.39 14.89 12.47
N HIS A 142 -3.71 14.81 12.72
CA HIS A 142 -4.67 15.75 12.12
C HIS A 142 -4.31 17.20 12.43
N LEU A 143 -4.09 17.54 13.71
CA LEU A 143 -3.75 18.90 14.12
C LEU A 143 -2.44 19.38 13.49
N ALA A 144 -1.43 18.51 13.43
CA ALA A 144 -0.15 18.86 12.88
C ALA A 144 -0.21 19.08 11.36
N VAL A 145 -0.88 18.19 10.62
CA VAL A 145 -1.09 18.37 9.17
C VAL A 145 -1.90 19.65 8.89
N VAL A 146 -2.91 19.96 9.71
CA VAL A 146 -3.66 21.24 9.63
C VAL A 146 -2.72 22.43 9.85
N LYS A 147 -1.84 22.40 10.85
CA LYS A 147 -0.89 23.49 11.11
C LYS A 147 0.09 23.70 9.96
N VAL A 148 0.63 22.60 9.42
CA VAL A 148 1.53 22.64 8.26
C VAL A 148 0.82 23.27 7.06
N ALA A 149 -0.41 22.86 6.78
CA ALA A 149 -1.21 23.47 5.73
C ALA A 149 -1.54 24.95 6.04
N ALA A 150 -1.72 25.30 7.32
CA ALA A 150 -1.95 26.67 7.79
C ALA A 150 -0.73 27.58 7.55
N ASP A 151 0.47 27.06 7.72
CA ASP A 151 1.71 27.78 7.47
C ASP A 151 1.88 28.12 5.98
N PHE A 152 1.38 27.25 5.09
CA PHE A 152 1.33 27.53 3.65
C PHE A 152 0.26 28.55 3.23
N GLN A 153 -0.71 28.90 4.09
CA GLN A 153 -1.72 29.90 3.74
C GLN A 153 -1.10 31.29 3.55
N ASN A 154 0.02 31.56 4.20
CA ASN A 154 0.70 32.85 4.10
C ASN A 154 2.01 32.77 3.30
N ALA A 155 2.34 31.60 2.77
CA ALA A 155 3.54 31.40 1.98
C ALA A 155 3.41 32.11 0.62
N THR A 156 4.48 32.81 0.21
CA THR A 156 4.56 33.47 -1.10
C THR A 156 5.18 32.59 -2.17
N HIS A 157 5.48 31.34 -1.83
CA HIS A 157 6.06 30.32 -2.71
C HIS A 157 5.46 28.95 -2.41
N ALA A 158 5.64 28.01 -3.34
CA ALA A 158 5.34 26.61 -3.08
C ALA A 158 6.23 26.05 -1.96
N PRO A 159 5.75 25.08 -1.16
CA PRO A 159 6.55 24.44 -0.13
C PRO A 159 7.86 23.86 -0.69
N THR A 160 8.98 24.11 0.00
CA THR A 160 10.24 23.43 -0.28
C THR A 160 10.30 22.05 0.38
N PRO A 161 11.10 21.10 -0.14
CA PRO A 161 11.30 19.80 0.53
C PRO A 161 11.75 19.93 1.99
N GLU A 162 12.56 20.94 2.30
CA GLU A 162 13.02 21.22 3.66
C GLU A 162 11.89 21.69 4.57
N GLU A 163 10.97 22.53 4.07
CA GLU A 163 9.78 22.95 4.82
C GLU A 163 8.82 21.80 5.04
N ILE A 164 8.65 20.91 4.05
CA ILE A 164 7.87 19.68 4.19
C ILE A 164 8.51 18.76 5.24
N THR A 165 9.84 18.65 5.25
CA THR A 165 10.57 17.84 6.25
C THR A 165 10.42 18.42 7.65
N ALA A 166 10.63 19.73 7.82
CA ALA A 166 10.45 20.40 9.10
C ALA A 166 9.00 20.30 9.63
N ALA A 167 8.04 20.39 8.73
CA ALA A 167 6.62 20.15 8.99
C ALA A 167 6.37 18.71 9.47
N VAL A 168 6.96 17.71 8.79
CA VAL A 168 6.92 16.30 9.18
C VAL A 168 7.52 16.10 10.58
N ASP A 169 8.68 16.68 10.88
CA ASP A 169 9.30 16.57 12.20
C ASP A 169 8.42 17.19 13.30
N GLN A 170 7.75 18.31 12.98
CA GLN A 170 6.77 18.91 13.88
C GLN A 170 5.56 17.98 14.11
N VAL A 171 5.09 17.27 13.08
CA VAL A 171 4.05 16.24 13.21
C VAL A 171 4.50 15.12 14.13
N LYS A 172 5.71 14.57 13.95
CA LYS A 172 6.27 13.51 14.81
C LYS A 172 6.33 13.95 16.28
N ALA A 173 6.88 15.13 16.53
CA ALA A 173 7.03 15.67 17.88
C ALA A 173 5.67 15.94 18.55
N SER A 174 4.72 16.52 17.81
CA SER A 174 3.38 16.79 18.33
C SER A 174 2.61 15.49 18.61
N ALA A 175 2.71 14.50 17.73
CA ALA A 175 2.10 13.19 17.90
C ALA A 175 2.61 12.49 19.16
N SER A 176 3.94 12.42 19.31
CA SER A 176 4.60 11.83 20.48
C SER A 176 4.17 12.50 21.78
N ALA A 177 4.13 13.85 21.82
CA ALA A 177 3.72 14.59 23.01
C ALA A 177 2.23 14.39 23.36
N SER A 178 1.35 14.39 22.36
CA SER A 178 -0.09 14.17 22.55
C SER A 178 -0.42 12.76 23.03
N VAL A 179 0.23 11.74 22.48
CA VAL A 179 0.09 10.34 22.96
C VAL A 179 0.53 10.25 24.41
N ARG A 180 1.74 10.73 24.74
CA ARG A 180 2.24 10.76 26.13
C ARG A 180 1.32 11.49 27.09
N THR A 181 0.67 12.57 26.66
CA THR A 181 -0.29 13.33 27.50
C THR A 181 -1.60 12.57 27.70
N GLN A 182 -2.15 11.98 26.64
CA GLN A 182 -3.40 11.22 26.72
C GLN A 182 -3.22 9.97 27.56
N VAL A 183 -2.14 9.20 27.34
CA VAL A 183 -1.83 7.99 28.11
C VAL A 183 -1.74 8.33 29.60
N LYS A 184 -1.00 9.37 29.98
CA LYS A 184 -0.93 9.85 31.37
C LYS A 184 -2.28 10.34 31.94
N GLY A 185 -3.16 10.85 31.09
CA GLY A 185 -4.48 11.37 31.47
C GLY A 185 -5.56 10.29 31.57
N SER A 186 -5.41 9.19 30.83
CA SER A 186 -6.31 8.02 30.85
C SER A 186 -5.98 7.04 31.99
N MET A 187 -4.78 7.13 32.58
CA MET A 187 -4.35 6.29 33.71
C MET A 187 -4.95 6.73 35.04
N ASP A 188 -5.57 5.82 35.79
CA ASP A 188 -5.98 6.09 37.17
C ASP A 188 -4.79 6.09 38.15
N GLY A 189 -4.95 6.74 39.31
CA GLY A 189 -3.85 7.05 40.23
C GLY A 189 -3.09 5.83 40.81
N TRP A 190 -3.58 4.61 40.58
CA TRP A 190 -2.87 3.36 40.83
C TRP A 190 -1.98 2.96 39.63
N GLU A 191 -2.45 3.10 38.39
CA GLU A 191 -1.69 2.82 37.15
C GLU A 191 -0.50 3.79 36.97
N LEU A 192 -0.65 5.05 37.37
CA LEU A 192 0.44 6.05 37.43
C LEU A 192 1.58 5.69 38.40
N LEU A 193 1.30 4.90 39.45
CA LEU A 193 2.31 4.41 40.40
C LEU A 193 3.10 3.23 39.80
N TRP A 194 2.48 2.46 38.89
CA TRP A 194 3.08 1.35 38.16
C TRP A 194 3.88 1.81 36.93
N PHE A 195 3.39 2.84 36.21
CA PHE A 195 3.96 3.42 34.98
C PHE A 195 5.41 3.93 35.09
N GLY A 196 5.98 4.03 36.30
CA GLY A 196 7.36 4.50 36.51
C GLY A 196 8.15 3.81 37.61
N THR A 197 7.64 2.70 38.18
CA THR A 197 8.30 2.07 39.33
C THR A 197 8.48 0.55 39.22
N PHE A 198 7.62 -0.20 38.50
CA PHE A 198 7.67 -1.68 38.51
C PHE A 198 7.04 -2.44 37.30
N GLY A 199 6.58 -1.82 36.20
CA GLY A 199 5.90 -2.55 35.10
C GLY A 199 6.46 -2.26 33.69
N ASP A 200 6.56 -3.31 32.86
CA ASP A 200 6.75 -3.19 31.40
C ASP A 200 5.57 -2.43 30.81
N ASN A 201 5.83 -1.22 30.32
CA ASN A 201 4.89 -0.48 29.50
C ASN A 201 5.22 -0.78 28.04
N ASP A 202 4.23 -0.70 27.14
CA ASP A 202 4.50 -0.80 25.70
C ASP A 202 5.60 0.18 25.29
N ASP A 203 6.71 -0.36 24.78
CA ASP A 203 7.87 0.42 24.41
C ASP A 203 7.77 0.95 22.98
N SER A 204 8.32 2.15 22.77
CA SER A 204 8.33 2.78 21.44
C SER A 204 9.49 2.26 20.63
N ILE A 205 9.22 1.44 19.61
CA ILE A 205 10.19 1.09 18.57
C ILE A 205 10.59 2.36 17.79
N GLY A 206 9.60 3.12 17.30
CA GLY A 206 9.92 4.34 16.56
C GLY A 206 8.75 5.02 15.86
N THR A 207 8.96 6.26 15.44
CA THR A 207 7.98 7.05 14.67
C THR A 207 8.60 7.64 13.42
N GLU A 208 7.82 7.72 12.34
CA GLU A 208 8.25 8.28 11.07
C GLU A 208 7.07 8.87 10.29
N ALA A 209 7.32 9.81 9.38
CA ALA A 209 6.32 10.20 8.39
C ALA A 209 6.94 10.22 6.99
N PHE A 210 6.24 9.56 6.07
CA PHE A 210 6.61 9.51 4.66
C PHE A 210 5.63 10.36 3.87
N THR A 211 6.14 11.14 2.92
CA THR A 211 5.32 12.00 2.07
C THR A 211 5.75 11.90 0.61
N THR A 212 4.82 12.19 -0.29
CA THR A 212 5.07 12.38 -1.72
C THR A 212 4.03 13.34 -2.29
N ASP A 213 4.19 13.73 -3.54
CA ASP A 213 3.29 14.63 -4.24
C ASP A 213 3.03 14.21 -5.69
N CYS A 214 2.14 14.92 -6.37
CA CYS A 214 1.80 14.66 -7.77
C CYS A 214 3.04 14.66 -8.68
N ASP A 215 3.95 15.62 -8.52
CA ASP A 215 5.07 15.82 -9.43
C ASP A 215 6.10 14.69 -9.27
N ALA A 216 6.35 14.28 -8.03
CA ALA A 216 7.21 13.16 -7.71
C ALA A 216 6.64 11.84 -8.27
N LEU A 217 5.34 11.61 -8.14
CA LEU A 217 4.66 10.42 -8.66
C LEU A 217 4.56 10.39 -10.19
N GLU A 218 4.50 11.55 -10.85
CA GLU A 218 4.60 11.65 -12.31
C GLU A 218 6.03 11.32 -12.79
N ALA A 219 7.05 11.76 -12.06
CA ALA A 219 8.44 11.50 -12.39
C ALA A 219 8.86 10.04 -12.11
N ALA A 220 8.37 9.47 -11.02
CA ALA A 220 8.62 8.10 -10.58
C ALA A 220 7.31 7.45 -10.13
N PRO A 221 6.70 6.56 -10.94
CA PRO A 221 5.40 5.97 -10.62
C PRO A 221 5.44 5.05 -9.41
N ASP A 222 6.64 4.64 -8.96
CA ASP A 222 6.85 3.92 -7.71
C ASP A 222 7.99 4.61 -6.95
N ILE A 223 7.74 4.96 -5.68
CA ILE A 223 8.69 5.63 -4.78
C ILE A 223 8.79 4.80 -3.51
N ASP A 224 9.87 4.04 -3.40
CA ASP A 224 10.16 3.24 -2.21
C ASP A 224 10.60 4.13 -1.06
N PHE A 225 10.22 3.73 0.16
CA PHE A 225 10.69 4.33 1.39
C PHE A 225 11.01 3.25 2.42
N ALA A 226 12.00 3.55 3.26
CA ALA A 226 12.34 2.72 4.39
C ALA A 226 12.80 3.60 5.56
N ARG A 227 12.56 3.13 6.79
CA ARG A 227 13.12 3.73 8.00
C ARG A 227 13.56 2.63 8.94
N ARG A 228 14.85 2.64 9.27
CA ARG A 228 15.42 1.89 10.38
C ARG A 228 15.46 2.76 11.63
N TRP A 229 15.04 2.19 12.75
CA TRP A 229 15.23 2.68 14.11
C TRP A 229 16.19 1.69 14.77
N ASP A 230 17.44 2.12 14.98
CA ASP A 230 18.47 1.29 15.61
C ASP A 230 18.42 1.42 17.15
N GLU A 231 19.25 0.64 17.85
CA GLU A 231 19.31 0.61 19.33
C GLU A 231 19.57 1.99 19.99
N ASP A 232 20.10 2.96 19.24
CA ASP A 232 20.35 4.32 19.75
C ASP A 232 19.10 5.21 19.67
N GLU A 233 18.12 4.85 18.83
CA GLU A 233 16.89 5.61 18.58
C GLU A 233 15.62 4.92 19.10
N ALA A 234 15.59 3.59 19.09
CA ALA A 234 14.48 2.80 19.60
C ALA A 234 14.59 2.65 21.11
N GLU A 235 13.45 2.72 21.81
CA GLU A 235 13.41 2.34 23.23
C GLU A 235 13.55 0.82 23.37
N ASP A 236 13.19 0.06 22.32
CA ASP A 236 13.31 -1.38 22.25
C ASP A 236 13.63 -1.91 20.83
N GLY A 237 14.70 -2.71 20.75
CA GLY A 237 15.18 -3.40 19.54
C GLY A 237 15.78 -2.53 18.42
N ASP A 238 16.04 -3.19 17.29
CA ASP A 238 16.46 -2.60 16.02
C ASP A 238 15.51 -3.07 14.92
N TRP A 239 14.76 -2.12 14.36
CA TRP A 239 13.64 -2.41 13.49
C TRP A 239 13.68 -1.57 12.23
N GLU A 240 13.26 -2.14 11.10
CA GLU A 240 13.19 -1.43 9.82
C GLU A 240 11.86 -1.59 9.12
N LEU A 241 11.16 -0.47 8.94
CA LEU A 241 9.91 -0.39 8.20
C LEU A 241 10.19 -0.19 6.71
N PHE A 242 9.49 -0.94 5.86
CA PHE A 242 9.54 -0.79 4.41
C PHE A 242 8.16 -0.47 3.84
N GLY A 243 8.11 0.37 2.82
CA GLY A 243 6.89 0.69 2.08
C GLY A 243 7.18 1.39 0.76
N TRP A 244 6.11 1.75 0.06
CA TRP A 244 6.21 2.51 -1.18
C TRP A 244 4.96 3.35 -1.43
N PHE A 245 5.12 4.40 -2.21
CA PHE A 245 4.03 5.07 -2.91
C PHE A 245 4.00 4.58 -4.35
N SER A 246 2.81 4.32 -4.89
CA SER A 246 2.62 4.08 -6.31
C SER A 246 1.63 5.07 -6.89
N GLY A 247 1.94 5.67 -8.04
CA GLY A 247 1.13 6.65 -8.74
C GLY A 247 0.96 6.26 -10.21
N ASN A 248 -0.30 6.20 -10.65
CA ASN A 248 -0.63 6.03 -12.06
C ASN A 248 -1.33 7.29 -12.58
N ALA A 249 -0.60 8.11 -13.34
CA ALA A 249 -1.10 9.32 -13.99
C ALA A 249 -2.11 9.07 -15.14
N LEU A 250 -2.58 7.82 -15.30
CA LEU A 250 -3.58 7.50 -16.31
C LEU A 250 -4.96 8.02 -15.89
N PRO A 251 -5.78 8.49 -16.86
CA PRO A 251 -7.07 9.11 -16.59
C PRO A 251 -7.94 8.19 -15.72
N VAL A 252 -8.53 8.78 -14.67
CA VAL A 252 -9.45 8.12 -13.73
C VAL A 252 -10.57 7.43 -14.52
N ILE A 253 -10.49 6.11 -14.65
CA ILE A 253 -11.63 5.26 -14.95
C ILE A 253 -12.17 4.82 -13.59
N PRO A 254 -13.38 5.25 -13.18
CA PRO A 254 -13.95 4.82 -11.91
C PRO A 254 -14.01 3.28 -11.84
N GLY A 255 -13.23 2.68 -10.93
CA GLY A 255 -13.28 1.25 -10.63
C GLY A 255 -12.15 0.35 -11.16
N GLY A 256 -10.94 0.86 -11.46
CA GLY A 256 -9.82 -0.01 -11.84
C GLY A 256 -8.44 0.52 -11.43
N CYS A 257 -7.71 -0.22 -10.59
CA CYS A 257 -6.25 -0.17 -10.57
C CYS A 257 -5.75 -0.62 -11.93
N ASN A 258 -4.87 0.14 -12.58
CA ASN A 258 -4.63 -0.06 -14.00
C ASN A 258 -3.29 -0.73 -14.27
N LEU A 259 -3.32 -2.01 -14.65
CA LEU A 259 -2.20 -2.72 -15.29
C LEU A 259 -1.73 -2.00 -16.57
N ASP A 260 -2.41 -0.96 -17.06
CA ASP A 260 -2.02 -0.22 -18.25
C ASP A 260 -0.62 0.38 -18.20
N GLY A 261 -0.03 0.67 -17.04
CA GLY A 261 1.40 1.06 -16.97
C GLY A 261 2.32 -0.08 -17.41
N LEU A 262 2.01 -1.30 -16.96
CA LEU A 262 2.68 -2.54 -17.35
C LEU A 262 2.39 -2.87 -18.82
N PHE A 263 1.13 -2.76 -19.26
CA PHE A 263 0.75 -2.98 -20.65
C PHE A 263 1.32 -1.91 -21.58
N ALA A 264 1.51 -0.66 -21.15
CA ALA A 264 2.08 0.42 -21.96
C ALA A 264 3.59 0.20 -22.19
N ARG A 265 4.33 -0.24 -21.17
CA ARG A 265 5.73 -0.67 -21.33
C ARG A 265 5.84 -1.84 -22.31
N THR A 266 4.94 -2.83 -22.19
CA THR A 266 4.91 -3.99 -23.08
C THR A 266 4.44 -3.64 -24.50
N ALA A 267 3.46 -2.74 -24.63
CA ALA A 267 2.94 -2.24 -25.89
C ALA A 267 3.93 -1.34 -26.62
N ALA A 268 4.97 -0.82 -25.94
CA ALA A 268 6.05 -0.11 -26.63
C ALA A 268 6.89 -1.05 -27.50
N ASP A 269 6.96 -2.36 -27.19
CA ASP A 269 7.61 -3.37 -28.02
C ASP A 269 6.76 -3.64 -29.28
N GLU A 270 7.32 -3.33 -30.45
CA GLU A 270 6.64 -3.48 -31.75
C GLU A 270 6.18 -4.91 -32.05
N ARG A 271 6.73 -5.92 -31.36
CA ARG A 271 6.30 -7.31 -31.50
C ARG A 271 4.90 -7.57 -30.93
N VAL A 272 4.39 -6.68 -30.07
CA VAL A 272 3.15 -6.88 -29.30
C VAL A 272 1.99 -6.03 -29.83
N LYS A 273 2.24 -4.96 -30.60
CA LYS A 273 1.30 -3.83 -30.79
C LYS A 273 -0.08 -4.12 -31.38
N ASP A 274 -0.22 -4.97 -32.41
CA ASP A 274 -1.49 -5.02 -33.16
C ASP A 274 -2.33 -6.30 -32.97
N ARG A 275 -1.70 -7.48 -32.84
CA ARG A 275 -2.46 -8.73 -32.67
C ARG A 275 -2.89 -8.99 -31.22
N SER A 276 -2.13 -8.49 -30.25
CA SER A 276 -2.33 -8.86 -28.85
C SER A 276 -3.59 -8.28 -28.23
N PHE A 277 -3.86 -7.01 -28.49
CA PHE A 277 -4.97 -6.29 -27.87
C PHE A 277 -6.32 -6.68 -28.45
N ASP A 278 -6.40 -7.05 -29.73
CA ASP A 278 -7.66 -7.48 -30.33
C ASP A 278 -8.11 -8.85 -29.81
N ALA A 279 -7.18 -9.79 -29.64
CA ALA A 279 -7.45 -11.07 -29.01
C ALA A 279 -7.91 -10.90 -27.54
N LEU A 280 -7.22 -10.05 -26.78
CA LEU A 280 -7.59 -9.70 -25.39
C LEU A 280 -8.97 -9.06 -25.29
N ARG A 281 -9.27 -8.06 -26.13
CA ARG A 281 -10.58 -7.39 -26.17
C ARG A 281 -11.69 -8.37 -26.55
N LYS A 282 -11.48 -9.16 -27.61
CA LYS A 282 -12.44 -10.18 -28.05
C LYS A 282 -12.71 -11.19 -26.94
N PHE A 283 -11.69 -11.69 -26.28
CA PHE A 283 -11.84 -12.60 -25.14
C PHE A 283 -12.68 -11.97 -24.02
N ARG A 284 -12.33 -10.74 -23.59
CA ARG A 284 -13.07 -10.00 -22.56
C ARG A 284 -14.54 -9.81 -22.91
N ASP A 285 -14.83 -9.44 -24.15
CA ASP A 285 -16.17 -9.07 -24.58
C ASP A 285 -17.06 -10.29 -24.92
N THR A 286 -16.45 -11.47 -25.13
CA THR A 286 -17.13 -12.72 -25.48
C THR A 286 -16.85 -13.84 -24.48
N THR A 287 -15.78 -14.62 -24.69
CA THR A 287 -15.44 -15.84 -23.96
C THR A 287 -15.40 -15.67 -22.45
N PHE A 288 -14.88 -14.55 -21.93
CA PHE A 288 -14.84 -14.29 -20.48
C PHE A 288 -16.22 -14.37 -19.82
N ARG A 289 -17.27 -13.93 -20.53
CA ARG A 289 -18.66 -13.96 -20.03
C ARG A 289 -19.26 -15.37 -19.99
N GLU A 290 -18.69 -16.31 -20.73
CA GLU A 290 -19.12 -17.72 -20.75
C GLU A 290 -18.66 -18.48 -19.48
N TYR A 291 -17.67 -17.94 -18.77
CA TYR A 291 -17.05 -18.56 -17.59
C TYR A 291 -17.24 -17.67 -16.34
N PRO A 292 -18.41 -17.70 -15.68
CA PRO A 292 -18.75 -16.74 -14.61
C PRO A 292 -17.80 -16.77 -13.41
N GLY A 293 -17.11 -17.89 -13.15
CA GLY A 293 -16.12 -17.96 -12.08
C GLY A 293 -14.81 -17.20 -12.34
N LEU A 294 -14.52 -16.85 -13.60
CA LEU A 294 -13.32 -16.06 -13.93
C LEU A 294 -13.42 -14.62 -13.41
N ALA A 295 -14.64 -14.08 -13.23
CA ALA A 295 -14.82 -12.76 -12.65
C ALA A 295 -14.23 -12.63 -11.24
N ALA A 296 -14.34 -13.68 -10.42
CA ALA A 296 -13.75 -13.70 -9.09
C ALA A 296 -12.22 -13.74 -9.15
N TRP A 297 -11.65 -14.51 -10.09
CA TRP A 297 -10.21 -14.54 -10.31
C TRP A 297 -9.68 -13.19 -10.80
N TRP A 298 -10.38 -12.56 -11.73
CA TRP A 298 -10.06 -11.23 -12.21
C TRP A 298 -10.07 -10.21 -11.08
N SER A 299 -11.14 -10.13 -10.29
CA SER A 299 -11.21 -9.24 -9.13
C SER A 299 -10.06 -9.47 -8.15
N ALA A 300 -9.76 -10.73 -7.81
CA ALA A 300 -8.67 -11.03 -6.88
C ALA A 300 -7.27 -10.69 -7.45
N ALA A 301 -7.10 -10.78 -8.77
CA ALA A 301 -5.88 -10.35 -9.45
C ALA A 301 -5.77 -8.81 -9.48
N MET A 302 -6.88 -8.11 -9.68
CA MET A 302 -6.92 -6.64 -9.64
C MET A 302 -6.61 -6.10 -8.25
N ASP A 303 -7.09 -6.76 -7.19
CA ASP A 303 -6.74 -6.42 -5.81
C ASP A 303 -5.24 -6.58 -5.54
N ALA A 304 -4.57 -7.52 -6.22
CA ALA A 304 -3.14 -7.81 -6.07
C ALA A 304 -2.25 -7.11 -7.13
N ALA A 305 -2.86 -6.28 -7.99
CA ALA A 305 -2.16 -5.66 -9.11
C ALA A 305 -1.10 -4.64 -8.67
N PRO A 306 -1.32 -3.79 -7.63
CA PRO A 306 -0.28 -2.88 -7.16
C PRO A 306 0.99 -3.60 -6.70
N GLU A 307 0.86 -4.70 -5.96
CA GLU A 307 1.98 -5.50 -5.47
C GLU A 307 2.70 -6.22 -6.61
N LEU A 308 1.94 -6.71 -7.60
CA LEU A 308 2.53 -7.29 -8.80
C LEU A 308 3.29 -6.25 -9.63
N ALA A 309 2.76 -5.03 -9.75
CA ALA A 309 3.41 -3.94 -10.49
C ALA A 309 4.72 -3.54 -9.81
N HIS A 310 4.69 -3.31 -8.49
CA HIS A 310 5.90 -3.02 -7.71
C HIS A 310 6.93 -4.15 -7.82
N LEU A 311 6.50 -5.41 -7.63
CA LEU A 311 7.39 -6.58 -7.75
C LEU A 311 7.99 -6.71 -9.16
N ALA A 312 7.24 -6.41 -10.21
CA ALA A 312 7.76 -6.40 -11.58
C ALA A 312 8.73 -5.24 -11.84
N GLY A 313 8.64 -4.14 -11.06
CA GLY A 313 9.60 -3.04 -11.08
C GLY A 313 10.92 -3.37 -10.37
N THR A 314 10.88 -4.22 -9.34
CA THR A 314 12.04 -4.50 -8.46
C THR A 314 12.69 -5.87 -8.67
N ASP A 315 11.98 -6.86 -9.22
CA ASP A 315 12.48 -8.21 -9.53
C ASP A 315 12.53 -8.45 -11.05
N GLU A 316 13.74 -8.42 -11.62
CA GLU A 316 13.98 -8.60 -13.06
C GLU A 316 13.47 -9.97 -13.57
N GLN A 317 13.48 -11.00 -12.73
CA GLN A 317 12.99 -12.33 -13.11
C GLN A 317 11.47 -12.37 -13.20
N VAL A 318 10.78 -11.68 -12.29
CA VAL A 318 9.33 -11.45 -12.35
C VAL A 318 8.97 -10.64 -13.58
N GLN A 319 9.70 -9.55 -13.84
CA GLN A 319 9.48 -8.71 -15.01
C GLN A 319 9.54 -9.51 -16.32
N ARG A 320 10.64 -10.24 -16.56
CA ARG A 320 10.81 -11.05 -17.78
C ARG A 320 9.73 -12.12 -17.93
N SER A 321 9.31 -12.72 -16.82
CA SER A 321 8.25 -13.75 -16.83
C SER A 321 6.89 -13.15 -17.18
N LEU A 322 6.63 -11.93 -16.70
CA LEU A 322 5.40 -11.21 -16.98
C LEU A 322 5.36 -10.76 -18.45
N GLU A 323 6.46 -10.22 -18.98
CA GLU A 323 6.61 -9.89 -20.40
C GLU A 323 6.40 -11.11 -21.30
N HIS A 324 6.95 -12.26 -20.93
CA HIS A 324 6.73 -13.53 -21.64
C HIS A 324 5.24 -13.91 -21.69
N LEU A 325 4.54 -13.89 -20.55
CA LEU A 325 3.11 -14.23 -20.52
C LEU A 325 2.26 -13.25 -21.34
N LEU A 326 2.59 -11.97 -21.31
CA LEU A 326 1.89 -10.95 -22.09
C LEU A 326 2.10 -11.13 -23.60
N ALA A 327 3.32 -11.49 -24.02
CA ALA A 327 3.63 -11.78 -25.41
C ALA A 327 2.90 -13.05 -25.92
N GLU A 328 2.63 -14.01 -25.05
CA GLU A 328 2.06 -15.32 -25.39
C GLU A 328 0.55 -15.41 -25.19
N ALA A 329 -0.04 -14.50 -24.42
CA ALA A 329 -1.48 -14.41 -24.24
C ALA A 329 -2.28 -14.41 -25.56
N PRO A 330 -1.89 -13.69 -26.64
CA PRO A 330 -2.70 -13.63 -27.85
C PRO A 330 -2.86 -14.99 -28.52
N ARG A 331 -1.77 -15.77 -28.56
CA ARG A 331 -1.75 -17.14 -29.10
C ARG A 331 -2.79 -18.01 -28.38
N LEU A 332 -2.74 -18.03 -27.04
CA LEU A 332 -3.70 -18.79 -26.22
C LEU A 332 -5.15 -18.32 -26.42
N LEU A 333 -5.36 -17.01 -26.58
CA LEU A 333 -6.70 -16.42 -26.71
C LEU A 333 -7.32 -16.60 -28.10
N GLU A 334 -6.51 -16.76 -29.15
CA GLU A 334 -6.99 -16.93 -30.53
C GLU A 334 -7.50 -18.36 -30.81
N ASP A 335 -6.87 -19.39 -30.25
CA ASP A 335 -7.31 -20.78 -30.38
C ASP A 335 -7.48 -21.47 -29.00
N PRO A 336 -8.72 -21.65 -28.51
CA PRO A 336 -8.99 -22.35 -27.26
C PRO A 336 -8.50 -23.80 -27.20
N ARG A 337 -8.16 -24.41 -28.34
CA ARG A 337 -7.65 -25.79 -28.40
C ARG A 337 -6.15 -25.86 -28.18
N GLU A 338 -5.48 -24.72 -28.25
CA GLU A 338 -4.04 -24.67 -28.08
C GLU A 338 -3.65 -25.02 -26.65
N GLN A 339 -2.60 -25.81 -26.50
CA GLN A 339 -2.12 -26.24 -25.19
C GLN A 339 -1.38 -25.10 -24.49
N VAL A 340 -1.64 -24.98 -23.19
CA VAL A 340 -0.81 -24.15 -22.32
C VAL A 340 0.57 -24.80 -22.23
N ARG A 341 1.61 -24.08 -22.65
CA ARG A 341 2.95 -24.66 -22.71
C ARG A 341 3.57 -24.71 -21.31
N PRO A 342 4.49 -25.64 -21.06
CA PRO A 342 5.20 -25.71 -19.78
C PRO A 342 5.93 -24.41 -19.41
N GLU A 343 6.46 -23.68 -20.40
CA GLU A 343 7.08 -22.36 -20.20
C GLU A 343 6.09 -21.31 -19.67
N ASP A 344 4.87 -21.25 -20.23
CA ASP A 344 3.82 -20.32 -19.79
C ASP A 344 3.43 -20.65 -18.32
N VAL A 345 3.27 -21.93 -18.00
CA VAL A 345 2.96 -22.37 -16.62
C VAL A 345 4.10 -22.04 -15.66
N ALA A 346 5.35 -22.26 -16.06
CA ALA A 346 6.52 -21.97 -15.24
C ALA A 346 6.64 -20.47 -14.94
N ALA A 347 6.46 -19.60 -15.95
CA ALA A 347 6.46 -18.15 -15.78
C ALA A 347 5.36 -17.68 -14.83
N GLY A 348 4.12 -18.16 -15.02
CA GLY A 348 3.00 -17.83 -14.14
C GLY A 348 3.24 -18.29 -12.70
N ARG A 349 3.79 -19.49 -12.51
CA ARG A 349 4.12 -20.00 -11.17
C ARG A 349 5.19 -19.18 -10.47
N LEU A 350 6.25 -18.76 -11.18
CA LEU A 350 7.29 -17.92 -10.59
C LEU A 350 6.69 -16.61 -10.06
N ILE A 351 5.93 -15.89 -10.90
CA ILE A 351 5.29 -14.63 -10.54
C ILE A 351 4.43 -14.81 -9.27
N LEU A 352 3.56 -15.82 -9.27
CA LEU A 352 2.65 -16.07 -8.15
C LEU A 352 3.39 -16.54 -6.89
N GLN A 353 4.50 -17.27 -7.01
CA GLN A 353 5.31 -17.66 -5.86
C GLN A 353 6.02 -16.45 -5.23
N ARG A 354 6.58 -15.56 -6.05
CA ARG A 354 7.21 -14.32 -5.59
C ARG A 354 6.17 -13.40 -4.95
N LEU A 355 5.03 -13.20 -5.61
CA LEU A 355 3.91 -12.44 -5.05
C LEU A 355 3.46 -13.02 -3.71
N ALA A 356 3.34 -14.34 -3.58
CA ALA A 356 2.98 -15.00 -2.32
C ALA A 356 4.02 -14.85 -1.20
N ALA A 357 5.28 -14.55 -1.52
CA ALA A 357 6.33 -14.37 -0.53
C ALA A 357 6.35 -12.95 0.04
N VAL A 358 6.07 -11.95 -0.80
CA VAL A 358 6.23 -10.53 -0.43
C VAL A 358 4.91 -9.81 -0.17
N SER A 359 3.77 -10.45 -0.46
CA SER A 359 2.47 -9.79 -0.34
C SER A 359 1.80 -10.04 1.01
N PRO A 360 1.05 -9.06 1.52
CA PRO A 360 0.07 -9.20 2.60
C PRO A 360 -0.95 -10.33 2.39
N LEU A 361 -1.59 -10.69 3.50
CA LEU A 361 -2.39 -11.89 3.66
C LEU A 361 -3.39 -12.16 2.52
N GLN A 362 -4.08 -11.13 2.00
CA GLN A 362 -5.08 -11.30 0.94
C GLN A 362 -4.46 -11.67 -0.41
N ALA A 363 -3.51 -10.88 -0.88
CA ALA A 363 -2.78 -11.12 -2.12
C ALA A 363 -1.96 -12.42 -2.02
N MET A 364 -1.35 -12.72 -0.87
CA MET A 364 -0.70 -14.00 -0.59
C MET A 364 -1.66 -15.19 -0.71
N ARG A 365 -2.86 -15.11 -0.10
CA ARG A 365 -3.86 -16.19 -0.17
C ARG A 365 -4.31 -16.44 -1.60
N PHE A 366 -4.54 -15.38 -2.35
CA PHE A 366 -4.83 -15.45 -3.78
C PHE A 366 -3.67 -16.14 -4.53
N ALA A 367 -2.45 -15.64 -4.36
CA ALA A 367 -1.28 -16.12 -5.07
C ALA A 367 -0.99 -17.60 -4.78
N ARG A 368 -1.05 -18.03 -3.51
CA ARG A 368 -0.91 -19.45 -3.13
C ARG A 368 -1.99 -20.34 -3.76
N GLN A 369 -3.22 -19.84 -3.85
CA GLN A 369 -4.32 -20.58 -4.46
C GLN A 369 -4.17 -20.63 -5.99
N ALA A 370 -3.70 -19.55 -6.61
CA ALA A 370 -3.37 -19.46 -8.02
C ALA A 370 -2.26 -20.45 -8.39
N VAL A 371 -1.17 -20.55 -7.61
CA VAL A 371 -0.09 -21.53 -7.83
C VAL A 371 -0.63 -22.97 -7.88
N ARG A 372 -1.55 -23.32 -6.97
CA ARG A 372 -2.19 -24.65 -6.94
C ARG A 372 -3.08 -24.90 -8.14
N ALA A 373 -3.72 -23.86 -8.67
CA ALA A 373 -4.54 -23.95 -9.86
C ALA A 373 -3.68 -24.08 -11.12
N PHE A 374 -2.59 -23.31 -11.22
CA PHE A 374 -1.61 -23.38 -12.31
C PHE A 374 -0.95 -24.75 -12.44
N ALA A 375 -0.68 -25.43 -11.32
CA ALA A 375 -0.16 -26.80 -11.34
C ALA A 375 -1.13 -27.83 -11.97
N LYS A 376 -2.40 -27.49 -12.18
CA LYS A 376 -3.43 -28.38 -12.74
C LYS A 376 -3.79 -28.06 -14.18
N ILE A 377 -3.33 -26.94 -14.73
CA ILE A 377 -3.58 -26.56 -16.11
C ILE A 377 -2.43 -26.93 -17.06
N ASP A 378 -1.33 -27.45 -16.51
CA ASP A 378 -0.20 -27.94 -17.31
C ASP A 378 -0.64 -29.06 -18.26
N GLY A 379 -0.37 -28.86 -19.55
CA GLY A 379 -0.78 -29.77 -20.63
C GLY A 379 -2.26 -29.73 -21.02
N LEU A 380 -3.10 -28.90 -20.36
CA LEU A 380 -4.48 -28.68 -20.79
C LEU A 380 -4.52 -27.74 -22.00
N SER A 381 -5.56 -27.89 -22.82
CA SER A 381 -5.91 -26.83 -23.77
C SER A 381 -6.37 -25.58 -23.02
N TRP A 382 -6.23 -24.40 -23.63
CA TRP A 382 -6.63 -23.14 -23.01
C TRP A 382 -8.12 -23.14 -22.62
N GLY A 383 -9.00 -23.71 -23.44
CA GLY A 383 -10.41 -23.88 -23.12
C GLY A 383 -10.65 -24.75 -21.89
N GLU A 384 -9.93 -25.86 -21.75
CA GLU A 384 -9.98 -26.72 -20.56
C GLU A 384 -9.41 -26.02 -19.32
N ALA A 385 -8.36 -25.23 -19.48
CA ALA A 385 -7.79 -24.42 -18.41
C ALA A 385 -8.78 -23.36 -17.91
N LEU A 386 -9.47 -22.65 -18.82
CA LEU A 386 -10.51 -21.68 -18.47
C LEU A 386 -11.70 -22.35 -17.76
N ASP A 387 -12.17 -23.48 -18.27
CA ASP A 387 -13.24 -24.25 -17.61
C ASP A 387 -12.82 -24.68 -16.20
N PHE A 388 -11.60 -25.21 -16.05
CA PHE A 388 -11.05 -25.58 -14.75
C PHE A 388 -10.98 -24.37 -13.79
N MET A 389 -10.41 -23.25 -14.25
CA MET A 389 -10.26 -22.03 -13.46
C MET A 389 -11.61 -21.46 -13.05
N SER A 390 -12.61 -21.48 -13.93
CA SER A 390 -13.97 -21.00 -13.66
C SER A 390 -14.68 -21.78 -12.55
N ARG A 391 -14.28 -23.04 -12.30
CA ARG A 391 -14.84 -23.88 -11.23
C ARG A 391 -14.01 -23.78 -9.94
N ALA A 392 -12.77 -23.33 -10.05
CA ALA A 392 -11.89 -23.08 -8.91
C ALA A 392 -12.22 -21.72 -8.26
N LYS A 393 -12.05 -21.63 -6.93
CA LYS A 393 -12.19 -20.35 -6.21
C LYS A 393 -10.80 -19.71 -6.03
N PRO A 394 -10.67 -18.38 -6.23
CA PRO A 394 -9.43 -17.64 -6.00
C PRO A 394 -9.10 -17.51 -4.50
N ARG A 395 -10.13 -17.49 -3.64
CA ARG A 395 -9.99 -17.42 -2.18
C ARG A 395 -10.89 -18.49 -1.51
N GLY A 396 -10.38 -19.08 -0.42
CA GLY A 396 -11.12 -20.05 0.41
C GLY A 396 -11.05 -21.51 -0.05
N ARG A 397 -11.62 -22.43 0.75
CA ARG A 397 -11.67 -23.87 0.43
C ARG A 397 -12.67 -24.12 -0.71
N THR A 398 -12.24 -24.81 -1.75
CA THR A 398 -13.14 -25.45 -2.71
C THR A 398 -14.00 -26.45 -1.92
N LEU A 399 -15.33 -26.32 -1.98
CA LEU A 399 -16.24 -27.25 -1.33
C LEU A 399 -15.91 -28.66 -1.87
N ARG A 400 -15.36 -29.53 -1.01
CA ARG A 400 -15.24 -30.95 -1.35
C ARG A 400 -16.66 -31.44 -1.59
N LYS A 401 -16.96 -31.94 -2.79
CA LYS A 401 -18.18 -32.71 -3.01
C LYS A 401 -18.23 -33.76 -1.90
N ARG A 402 -19.22 -33.66 -1.00
CA ARG A 402 -19.53 -34.74 -0.07
C ARG A 402 -19.71 -35.98 -0.95
N ALA A 403 -18.82 -36.96 -0.81
CA ALA A 403 -19.03 -38.26 -1.39
C ALA A 403 -20.40 -38.72 -0.89
N GLN A 404 -21.36 -38.85 -1.80
CA GLN A 404 -22.61 -39.55 -1.50
C GLN A 404 -22.18 -40.97 -1.15
N ARG A 405 -22.23 -41.29 0.14
CA ARG A 405 -22.12 -42.65 0.65
C ARG A 405 -23.47 -43.33 0.55
#